data_AF-E3MVG9-F1
#
_entry.id   AF-E3MVG9-F1
#
_cell.length_a   1.000
_cell.length_b   1.000
_cell.length_c   1.000
_cell.angle_alpha   90.00
_cell.angle_beta   90.00
_cell.angle_gamma   90.00
#
_symmetry.space_group_name_H-M   'P 1'
#
loop_
_entity.id
_entity.type
_entity.pdbx_description
1 polymer ?
#
loop_
_entity_poly.entity_id
_entity_poly.type
_entity_poly.pdbx_seq_one_letter_code
_entity_poly.pdbx_strand_id
1 'polypeptide(L)'
;MLSLKLHRKTRQTPASFIRIRCLSHISVLLLAFCFIFNSLDSLFMKPGYIHSNIAISSFILLIYQPKSFLLHLGHSYDDFQLFHIKTARLSTIQWLLLFLFHTLLSVGCYGLFCIDANTLKKDGLIDNFHFIRYVCIAINLFSIPMTYQSLLAWSSDKLQFVGIHPETKVHWKGVMRKMEDGKWEVDQSPGDHDLCNV
;
A
#
# COMPACT_ATOMS: atom_id res chain seq x y z
N MET A 1 10.75 -13.79 -23.85
CA MET A 1 10.57 -12.66 -24.78
C MET A 1 9.12 -12.17 -24.76
N LEU A 2 8.64 -11.78 -23.57
CA LEU A 2 7.28 -11.25 -23.31
C LEU A 2 7.31 -10.33 -22.08
N SER A 3 8.43 -9.61 -21.95
CA SER A 3 8.70 -8.63 -20.90
C SER A 3 8.88 -7.28 -21.60
N LEU A 4 8.34 -6.21 -21.01
CA LEU A 4 8.56 -4.81 -21.41
C LEU A 4 7.83 -4.23 -22.63
N LYS A 5 6.63 -4.72 -23.00
CA LYS A 5 5.75 -4.00 -23.96
C LYS A 5 4.45 -3.44 -23.41
N LEU A 6 4.29 -3.38 -22.08
CA LEU A 6 3.08 -2.83 -21.44
C LEU A 6 3.22 -1.41 -20.87
N HIS A 7 4.27 -0.66 -21.19
CA HIS A 7 4.53 0.67 -20.59
C HIS A 7 4.78 1.79 -21.61
N ARG A 8 4.01 1.81 -22.71
CA ARG A 8 3.97 2.96 -23.64
C ARG A 8 2.92 4.01 -23.22
N LYS A 9 2.80 4.24 -21.92
CA LYS A 9 2.14 5.40 -21.27
C LYS A 9 2.94 5.73 -20.01
N THR A 10 4.07 6.41 -20.19
CA THR A 10 5.18 6.60 -19.24
C THR A 10 4.94 7.63 -18.12
N ARG A 11 3.73 8.21 -18.02
CA ARG A 11 3.43 9.25 -17.01
C ARG A 11 2.54 8.70 -15.90
N GLN A 12 2.89 9.04 -14.66
CA GLN A 12 2.02 8.76 -13.52
C GLN A 12 0.78 9.64 -13.59
N THR A 13 -0.41 9.04 -13.47
CA THR A 13 -1.66 9.79 -13.31
C THR A 13 -2.06 9.86 -11.84
N PRO A 14 -2.83 10.89 -11.41
CA PRO A 14 -3.35 10.96 -10.04
C PRO A 14 -4.12 9.71 -9.61
N ALA A 15 -4.96 9.18 -10.50
CA ALA A 15 -5.69 7.94 -10.25
C ALA A 15 -4.73 6.76 -10.00
N SER A 16 -3.66 6.64 -10.80
CA SER A 16 -2.65 5.59 -10.59
C SER A 16 -1.86 5.79 -9.29
N PHE A 17 -1.50 7.04 -8.96
CA PHE A 17 -0.79 7.41 -7.74
C PHE A 17 -1.56 6.99 -6.48
N ILE A 18 -2.86 7.26 -6.45
CA ILE A 18 -3.76 6.86 -5.36
C ILE A 18 -3.93 5.33 -5.35
N ARG A 19 -4.25 4.74 -6.50
CA ARG A 19 -4.53 3.31 -6.62
C ARG A 19 -3.36 2.44 -6.17
N ILE A 20 -2.12 2.78 -6.54
CA ILE A 20 -0.93 2.03 -6.13
C ILE A 20 -0.81 1.99 -4.60
N ARG A 21 -0.99 3.13 -3.93
CA ARG A 21 -0.90 3.24 -2.46
C ARG A 21 -2.00 2.44 -1.75
N CYS A 22 -3.24 2.57 -2.21
CA CYS A 22 -4.36 1.82 -1.64
C CYS A 22 -4.21 0.31 -1.85
N LEU A 23 -3.89 -0.13 -3.07
CA LEU A 23 -3.69 -1.56 -3.36
C LEU A 23 -2.49 -2.14 -2.63
N SER A 24 -1.41 -1.37 -2.48
CA SER A 24 -0.23 -1.78 -1.69
C SER A 24 -0.65 -2.11 -0.25
N HIS A 25 -1.32 -1.18 0.42
CA HIS A 25 -1.82 -1.37 1.78
C HIS A 25 -2.76 -2.58 1.90
N ILE A 26 -3.78 -2.67 1.04
CA ILE A 26 -4.74 -3.79 1.03
C ILE A 26 -4.02 -5.12 0.83
N SER A 27 -3.05 -5.19 -0.08
CA SER A 27 -2.31 -6.42 -0.37
C SER A 27 -1.50 -6.92 0.81
N VAL A 28 -0.91 -6.02 1.61
CA VAL A 28 -0.16 -6.36 2.81
C VAL A 28 -1.08 -6.90 3.90
N LEU A 29 -2.26 -6.29 4.08
CA LEU A 29 -3.27 -6.81 5.01
C LEU A 29 -3.77 -8.20 4.59
N LEU A 30 -4.09 -8.38 3.31
CA LEU A 30 -4.50 -9.68 2.78
C LEU A 30 -3.42 -10.75 2.96
N LEU A 31 -2.15 -10.37 2.83
CA LEU A 31 -1.02 -11.29 3.06
C LEU A 31 -0.95 -11.72 4.53
N ALA A 32 -1.14 -10.81 5.48
CA ALA A 32 -1.22 -11.16 6.90
C ALA A 32 -2.37 -12.12 7.18
N PHE A 33 -3.56 -11.89 6.61
CA PHE A 33 -4.68 -12.81 6.75
C PHE A 33 -4.35 -14.19 6.16
N CYS A 34 -3.77 -14.25 4.96
CA CYS A 34 -3.38 -15.52 4.35
C CYS A 34 -2.41 -16.30 5.25
N PHE A 35 -1.43 -15.63 5.85
CA PHE A 35 -0.49 -16.24 6.79
C PHE A 35 -1.16 -16.76 8.06
N ILE A 36 -2.07 -15.99 8.66
CA ILE A 36 -2.85 -16.44 9.82
C ILE A 36 -3.68 -17.68 9.47
N PHE A 37 -4.45 -17.64 8.37
CA PHE A 37 -5.26 -18.79 7.95
C PHE A 37 -4.40 -20.01 7.63
N ASN A 38 -3.27 -19.84 6.93
CA ASN A 38 -2.35 -20.93 6.64
C ASN A 38 -1.80 -21.59 7.92
N SER A 39 -1.58 -20.80 8.98
CA SER A 39 -1.09 -21.32 10.26
C SER A 39 -2.17 -22.02 11.10
N LEU A 40 -3.45 -21.66 10.91
CA LEU A 40 -4.59 -22.22 11.61
C LEU A 40 -5.25 -23.39 10.86
N ASP A 41 -4.99 -23.51 9.55
CA ASP A 41 -5.53 -24.55 8.67
C ASP A 41 -5.28 -25.95 9.24
N SER A 42 -4.14 -26.17 9.90
CA SER A 42 -3.80 -27.44 10.56
C SER A 42 -4.60 -27.74 11.84
N LEU A 43 -5.27 -26.75 12.44
CA LEU A 43 -5.95 -26.88 13.73
C LEU A 43 -7.47 -27.07 13.59
N PHE A 44 -8.09 -26.53 12.53
CA PHE A 44 -9.55 -26.52 12.36
C PHE A 44 -10.07 -27.01 11.00
N MET A 45 -9.25 -26.99 9.94
CA MET A 45 -9.72 -27.26 8.58
C MET A 45 -9.18 -28.60 8.07
N LYS A 46 -10.03 -29.39 7.40
CA LYS A 46 -9.57 -30.60 6.72
C LYS A 46 -8.63 -30.20 5.58
N PRO A 47 -7.44 -30.79 5.45
CA PRO A 47 -6.53 -30.49 4.36
C PRO A 47 -7.23 -30.80 3.02
N GLY A 48 -7.41 -29.75 2.22
CA GLY A 48 -8.20 -29.78 1.00
C GLY A 48 -7.90 -28.57 0.12
N TYR A 49 -8.83 -28.25 -0.79
CA TYR A 49 -8.68 -27.16 -1.78
C TYR A 49 -8.37 -25.78 -1.16
N ILE A 50 -8.77 -25.55 0.09
CA ILE A 50 -8.57 -24.30 0.84
C ILE A 50 -7.07 -24.02 1.05
N HIS A 51 -6.29 -25.02 1.47
CA HIS A 51 -4.85 -24.90 1.68
C HIS A 51 -4.13 -24.40 0.42
N SER A 52 -4.39 -25.07 -0.71
CA SER A 52 -3.80 -24.73 -2.00
C SER A 52 -4.16 -23.30 -2.44
N ASN A 53 -5.41 -22.88 -2.24
CA ASN A 53 -5.83 -21.51 -2.57
C ASN A 53 -5.12 -20.46 -1.72
N ILE A 54 -4.95 -20.71 -0.42
CA ILE A 54 -4.25 -19.80 0.49
C ILE A 54 -2.77 -19.71 0.09
N ALA A 55 -2.12 -20.84 -0.22
CA ALA A 55 -0.73 -20.87 -0.67
C ALA A 55 -0.53 -20.09 -1.98
N ILE A 56 -1.39 -20.32 -2.98
CA ILE A 56 -1.36 -19.60 -4.26
C ILE A 56 -1.59 -18.09 -4.05
N SER A 57 -2.57 -17.73 -3.21
CA SER A 57 -2.86 -16.33 -2.89
C SER A 57 -1.69 -15.65 -2.21
N SER A 58 -1.06 -16.31 -1.23
CA SER A 58 0.13 -15.82 -0.53
C SER A 58 1.28 -15.57 -1.51
N PHE A 59 1.52 -16.50 -2.44
CA PHE A 59 2.57 -16.36 -3.45
C PHE A 59 2.33 -15.17 -4.38
N ILE A 60 1.10 -15.00 -4.87
CA ILE A 60 0.71 -13.85 -5.71
C ILE A 60 0.94 -12.53 -4.96
N LEU A 61 0.51 -12.46 -3.70
CA LEU A 61 0.63 -11.27 -2.86
C LEU A 61 2.10 -10.95 -2.54
N LEU A 62 2.95 -11.96 -2.32
CA LEU A 62 4.40 -11.79 -2.12
C LEU A 62 5.08 -11.22 -3.35
N ILE A 63 4.75 -11.71 -4.55
CA ILE A 63 5.28 -11.17 -5.82
C ILE A 63 4.80 -9.73 -6.06
N TYR A 64 3.59 -9.41 -5.60
CA TYR A 64 3.05 -8.07 -5.76
C TYR A 64 3.80 -7.01 -4.93
N GLN A 65 4.29 -7.35 -3.74
CA GLN A 65 4.98 -6.40 -2.85
C GLN A 65 6.16 -5.65 -3.51
N PRO A 66 7.19 -6.33 -4.07
CA PRO A 66 8.32 -5.63 -4.68
C PRO A 66 7.89 -4.79 -5.90
N LYS A 67 6.92 -5.27 -6.69
CA LYS A 67 6.38 -4.50 -7.81
C LYS A 67 5.68 -3.23 -7.35
N SER A 68 4.85 -3.36 -6.32
CA SER A 68 4.14 -2.24 -5.70
C SER A 68 5.12 -1.22 -5.11
N PHE A 69 6.16 -1.70 -4.43
CA PHE A 69 7.20 -0.86 -3.85
C PHE A 69 7.96 -0.04 -4.91
N LEU A 70 8.38 -0.68 -6.02
CA LEU A 70 9.04 0.03 -7.13
C LEU A 70 8.15 1.12 -7.75
N LEU A 71 6.86 0.83 -7.90
CA LEU A 71 5.87 1.79 -8.39
C LEU A 71 5.64 2.94 -7.39
N HIS A 72 5.71 2.65 -6.09
CA HIS A 72 5.56 3.64 -5.02
C HIS A 72 6.74 4.62 -4.96
N LEU A 73 7.96 4.14 -5.24
CA LEU A 73 9.17 4.97 -5.30
C LEU A 73 9.24 5.89 -6.52
N GLY A 74 8.34 5.74 -7.49
CA GLY A 74 8.36 6.56 -8.70
C GLY A 74 9.46 6.20 -9.70
N HIS A 75 10.28 5.16 -9.42
CA HIS A 75 11.34 4.67 -10.32
C HIS A 75 10.83 4.19 -11.69
N SER A 76 9.51 4.00 -11.85
CA SER A 76 8.90 3.64 -13.13
C SER A 76 8.48 4.85 -13.98
N TYR A 77 8.66 6.08 -13.48
CA TYR A 77 8.18 7.30 -14.14
C TYR A 77 9.33 8.30 -14.29
N ASP A 78 9.93 8.33 -15.48
CA ASP A 78 11.09 9.19 -15.76
C ASP A 78 10.69 10.65 -16.03
N ASP A 79 9.54 10.89 -16.66
CA ASP A 79 9.17 12.21 -17.19
C ASP A 79 8.19 13.00 -16.31
N PHE A 80 7.52 12.34 -15.35
CA PHE A 80 6.46 12.95 -14.55
C PHE A 80 6.13 12.14 -13.29
N GLN A 81 6.33 12.76 -12.13
CA GLN A 81 6.10 12.14 -10.82
C GLN A 81 5.17 13.01 -9.98
N LEU A 82 4.28 12.35 -9.22
CA LEU A 82 3.36 12.99 -8.30
C LEU A 82 3.82 12.81 -6.85
N PHE A 83 3.50 13.78 -6.01
CA PHE A 83 3.84 13.82 -4.59
C PHE A 83 2.67 14.38 -3.77
N HIS A 84 2.62 14.03 -2.49
CA HIS A 84 1.73 14.71 -1.55
C HIS A 84 2.15 16.18 -1.38
N ILE A 85 1.18 17.07 -1.19
CA ILE A 85 1.50 18.43 -0.73
C ILE A 85 2.06 18.35 0.69
N LYS A 86 3.08 19.16 1.01
CA LYS A 86 3.70 19.24 2.34
C LYS A 86 2.71 19.54 3.48
N THR A 87 1.62 20.23 3.18
CA THR A 87 0.55 20.61 4.11
C THR A 87 -0.58 19.57 4.19
N ALA A 88 -0.56 18.52 3.35
CA ALA A 88 -1.59 17.48 3.38
C ALA A 88 -1.56 16.77 4.75
N ARG A 89 -2.71 16.75 5.42
CA ARG A 89 -2.89 16.11 6.73
C ARG A 89 -4.20 15.35 6.75
N LEU A 90 -4.23 14.27 7.51
CA LEU A 90 -5.46 13.55 7.80
C LEU A 90 -6.34 14.37 8.74
N SER A 91 -7.65 14.25 8.59
CA SER A 91 -8.61 14.81 9.53
C SER A 91 -8.55 14.09 10.88
N THR A 92 -9.07 14.72 11.94
CA THR A 92 -9.14 14.11 13.27
C THR A 92 -9.91 12.78 13.27
N ILE A 93 -10.98 12.70 12.48
CA ILE A 93 -11.78 11.48 12.33
C ILE A 93 -10.95 10.38 11.66
N GLN A 94 -10.21 10.71 10.60
CA GLN A 94 -9.34 9.74 9.93
C GLN A 94 -8.21 9.24 10.84
N TRP A 95 -7.64 10.13 11.66
CA TRP A 95 -6.67 9.75 12.69
C TRP A 95 -7.26 8.80 13.72
N LEU A 96 -8.47 9.08 14.20
CA LEU A 96 -9.16 8.23 15.17
C LEU A 96 -9.49 6.86 14.58
N LEU A 97 -9.97 6.81 13.33
CA LEU A 97 -10.24 5.56 12.62
C LEU A 97 -8.95 4.76 12.37
N LEU A 98 -7.85 5.43 12.00
CA LEU A 98 -6.54 4.79 11.83
C LEU A 98 -6.05 4.18 13.15
N PHE A 99 -6.17 4.92 14.25
CA PHE A 99 -5.81 4.44 15.59
C PHE A 99 -6.66 3.23 15.99
N LEU A 100 -7.98 3.31 15.81
CA LEU A 100 -8.90 2.22 16.12
C LEU A 100 -8.59 0.98 15.27
N PHE A 101 -8.38 1.15 13.97
CA PHE A 101 -8.04 0.07 13.03
C PHE A 101 -6.77 -0.67 13.45
N HIS A 102 -5.67 0.04 13.72
CA HIS A 102 -4.42 -0.59 14.13
C HIS A 102 -4.48 -1.14 15.54
N THR A 103 -5.28 -0.57 16.44
CA THR A 103 -5.53 -1.15 17.78
C THR A 103 -6.22 -2.49 17.66
N LEU A 104 -7.30 -2.60 16.87
CA LEU A 104 -8.01 -3.85 16.62
C LEU A 104 -7.11 -4.89 15.95
N LEU A 105 -6.31 -4.47 14.96
CA LEU A 105 -5.35 -5.35 14.30
C LEU A 105 -4.29 -5.86 15.29
N SER A 106 -3.78 -5.00 16.17
CA SER A 106 -2.82 -5.35 17.21
C SER A 106 -3.41 -6.35 18.22
N VAL A 107 -4.66 -6.13 18.65
CA VAL A 107 -5.38 -7.07 19.53
C VAL A 107 -5.53 -8.43 18.85
N GLY A 108 -5.88 -8.45 17.55
CA GLY A 108 -5.94 -9.67 16.74
C GLY A 108 -4.60 -10.40 16.67
N CYS A 109 -3.50 -9.69 16.40
CA CYS A 109 -2.15 -10.26 16.40
C CYS A 109 -1.74 -10.77 17.78
N TYR A 110 -2.07 -10.05 18.86
CA TYR A 110 -1.81 -10.48 20.23
C TYR A 110 -2.59 -11.75 20.59
N GLY A 111 -3.82 -11.89 20.10
CA GLY A 111 -4.62 -13.11 20.25
C GLY A 111 -3.90 -14.36 19.74
N LEU A 112 -3.05 -14.25 18.71
CA LEU A 112 -2.22 -15.37 18.24
C LEU A 112 -1.21 -15.84 19.29
N PHE A 113 -0.71 -14.95 20.16
CA PHE A 113 0.22 -15.30 21.24
C PHE A 113 -0.47 -15.99 22.41
N CYS A 114 -1.77 -15.76 22.60
CA CYS A 114 -2.56 -16.43 23.64
C CYS A 114 -2.81 -17.92 23.34
N ILE A 115 -2.62 -18.37 22.10
CA ILE A 115 -2.80 -19.78 21.70
C ILE A 115 -1.58 -20.59 22.17
N ASP A 116 -1.76 -21.70 22.88
CA ASP A 116 -0.62 -22.57 23.18
C ASP A 116 -0.18 -23.32 21.92
N ALA A 117 1.03 -23.03 21.43
CA ALA A 117 1.57 -23.64 20.22
C ALA A 117 1.71 -25.16 20.36
N ASN A 118 1.95 -25.67 21.58
CA ASN A 118 2.11 -27.10 21.84
C ASN A 118 0.83 -27.91 21.50
N THR A 119 -0.32 -27.25 21.40
CA THR A 119 -1.57 -27.88 20.95
C THR A 119 -1.51 -28.38 19.50
N LEU A 120 -0.57 -27.87 18.69
CA LEU A 120 -0.39 -28.27 17.29
C LEU A 120 0.28 -29.64 17.11
N LYS A 121 0.83 -30.24 18.19
CA LYS A 121 1.39 -31.61 18.31
C LYS A 121 2.50 -32.02 17.32
N LYS A 122 2.84 -31.19 16.33
CA LYS A 122 3.88 -31.44 15.33
C LYS A 122 4.87 -30.28 15.35
N ASP A 123 6.15 -30.59 15.52
CA ASP A 123 7.22 -29.59 15.67
C ASP A 123 7.25 -28.61 14.49
N GLY A 124 7.12 -29.08 13.25
CA GLY A 124 7.07 -28.20 12.07
C GLY A 124 5.86 -27.25 12.03
N LEU A 125 4.74 -27.59 12.68
CA LEU A 125 3.59 -26.68 12.81
C LEU A 125 3.83 -25.65 13.91
N ILE A 126 4.48 -26.06 15.00
CA ILE A 126 4.86 -25.19 16.11
C ILE A 126 5.81 -24.10 15.59
N ASP A 127 6.86 -24.48 14.86
CA ASP A 127 7.83 -23.55 14.28
C ASP A 127 7.18 -22.57 13.30
N ASN A 128 6.34 -23.09 12.39
CA ASN A 128 5.59 -22.25 11.45
C ASN A 128 4.68 -21.27 12.19
N PHE A 129 4.00 -21.70 13.25
CA PHE A 129 3.12 -20.83 14.03
C PHE A 129 3.90 -19.72 14.74
N HIS A 130 5.06 -20.04 15.31
CA HIS A 130 5.97 -19.03 15.89
C HIS A 130 6.45 -18.03 14.83
N PHE A 131 6.86 -18.50 13.65
CA PHE A 131 7.24 -17.61 12.56
C PHE A 131 6.12 -16.64 12.18
N ILE A 132 4.90 -17.15 12.01
CA ILE A 132 3.73 -16.36 11.59
C ILE A 132 3.39 -15.28 12.63
N ARG A 133 3.49 -15.59 13.93
CA ARG A 133 3.30 -14.60 15.01
C ARG A 133 4.19 -13.37 14.83
N TYR A 134 5.48 -13.57 14.59
CA TYR A 134 6.42 -12.46 14.41
C TYR A 134 6.17 -11.71 13.11
N VAL A 135 5.88 -12.44 12.02
CA VAL A 135 5.55 -11.83 10.73
C VAL A 135 4.29 -10.97 10.81
N CYS A 136 3.24 -11.40 11.51
CA CYS A 136 2.02 -10.61 11.70
C CYS A 136 2.28 -9.31 12.47
N ILE A 137 3.11 -9.34 13.53
CA ILE A 137 3.52 -8.11 14.24
C ILE A 137 4.27 -7.18 13.29
N ALA A 138 5.24 -7.70 12.53
CA ALA A 138 6.01 -6.91 11.59
C ALA A 138 5.09 -6.26 10.55
N ILE A 139 4.17 -7.03 9.96
CA ILE A 139 3.19 -6.51 9.00
C ILE A 139 2.32 -5.42 9.64
N ASN A 140 1.82 -5.61 10.86
CA ASN A 140 1.03 -4.60 11.55
C ASN A 140 1.82 -3.28 11.70
N LEU A 141 3.07 -3.35 12.16
CA LEU A 141 3.94 -2.17 12.30
C LEU A 141 4.23 -1.47 10.96
N PHE A 142 4.62 -2.23 9.93
CA PHE A 142 4.89 -1.68 8.60
C PHE A 142 3.63 -1.19 7.89
N SER A 143 2.46 -1.74 8.23
CA SER A 143 1.21 -1.31 7.63
C SER A 143 0.81 0.09 8.09
N ILE A 144 1.18 0.56 9.29
CA ILE A 144 0.84 1.90 9.79
C ILE A 144 1.24 3.03 8.82
N PRO A 145 2.53 3.19 8.43
CA PRO A 145 2.91 4.22 7.47
C PRO A 145 2.26 4.01 6.10
N MET A 146 2.00 2.76 5.68
CA MET A 146 1.33 2.49 4.41
C MET A 146 -0.15 2.90 4.44
N THR A 147 -0.86 2.61 5.52
CA THR A 147 -2.27 3.02 5.73
C THR A 147 -2.35 4.54 5.73
N TYR A 148 -1.42 5.21 6.43
CA TYR A 148 -1.35 6.67 6.45
C TYR A 148 -1.18 7.24 5.05
N GLN A 149 -0.19 6.76 4.27
CA GLN A 149 0.05 7.23 2.90
C GLN A 149 -1.14 6.95 1.97
N SER A 150 -1.79 5.80 2.13
CA SER A 150 -3.00 5.43 1.37
C SER A 150 -4.17 6.38 1.68
N LEU A 151 -4.47 6.59 2.96
CA LEU A 151 -5.55 7.50 3.38
C LEU A 151 -5.26 8.92 2.94
N LEU A 152 -4.02 9.38 3.09
CA LEU A 152 -3.60 10.70 2.69
C LEU A 152 -3.75 10.88 1.18
N ALA A 153 -3.38 9.87 0.37
CA ALA A 153 -3.57 9.91 -1.09
C ALA A 153 -5.04 9.95 -1.46
N TRP A 154 -5.86 9.12 -0.80
CA TRP A 154 -7.29 9.03 -1.06
C TRP A 154 -8.04 10.32 -0.74
N SER A 155 -7.66 10.99 0.36
CA SER A 155 -8.27 12.24 0.80
C SER A 155 -7.60 13.50 0.26
N SER A 156 -6.59 13.37 -0.60
CA SER A 156 -5.93 14.52 -1.21
C SER A 156 -6.81 15.12 -2.29
N ASP A 157 -7.12 16.41 -2.16
CA ASP A 157 -7.73 17.21 -3.23
C ASP A 157 -6.68 17.90 -4.10
N LYS A 158 -5.41 17.82 -3.70
CA LYS A 158 -4.31 18.39 -4.46
C LYS A 158 -3.06 17.52 -4.34
N LEU A 159 -2.28 17.44 -5.41
CA LEU A 159 -1.00 16.72 -5.50
C LEU A 159 0.04 17.62 -6.13
N GLN A 160 1.28 17.59 -5.64
CA GLN A 160 2.39 18.23 -6.34
C GLN A 160 2.85 17.33 -7.48
N PHE A 161 3.36 17.92 -8.55
CA PHE A 161 4.06 17.16 -9.58
C PHE A 161 5.38 17.81 -9.93
N VAL A 162 6.31 16.98 -10.38
CA VAL A 162 7.58 17.37 -11.00
C VAL A 162 7.75 16.55 -12.26
N GLY A 163 8.10 17.18 -13.38
CA GLY A 163 8.31 16.48 -14.64
C GLY A 163 8.84 17.37 -15.75
N ILE A 164 8.76 16.88 -16.98
CA ILE A 164 9.15 17.59 -18.19
C ILE A 164 7.88 18.00 -18.95
N HIS A 165 7.73 19.30 -19.23
CA HIS A 165 6.58 19.80 -19.98
C HIS A 165 6.56 19.17 -21.39
N PRO A 166 5.41 18.63 -21.85
CA PRO A 166 5.34 17.91 -23.13
C PRO A 166 5.74 18.76 -24.33
N GLU A 167 5.35 20.04 -24.32
CA GLU A 167 5.57 20.99 -25.43
C GLU A 167 6.94 21.67 -25.35
N THR A 168 7.20 22.41 -24.26
CA THR A 168 8.42 23.21 -24.10
C THR A 168 9.68 22.41 -23.73
N LYS A 169 9.55 21.15 -23.31
CA LYS A 169 10.65 20.30 -22.80
C LYS A 169 11.40 20.86 -21.59
N VAL A 170 10.87 21.89 -20.92
CA VAL A 170 11.45 22.48 -19.71
C VAL A 170 10.98 21.70 -18.49
N HIS A 171 11.81 21.69 -17.43
CA HIS A 171 11.39 21.21 -16.13
C HIS A 171 10.18 21.98 -15.62
N TRP A 172 9.16 21.23 -15.23
CA TRP A 172 7.87 21.75 -14.84
C TRP A 172 7.50 21.19 -13.49
N LYS A 173 7.23 22.10 -12.56
CA LYS A 173 6.72 21.80 -11.23
C LYS A 173 5.42 22.55 -11.05
N GLY A 174 4.44 21.90 -10.44
CA GLY A 174 3.16 22.52 -10.18
C GLY A 174 2.30 21.68 -9.26
N VAL A 175 1.03 22.05 -9.20
CA VAL A 175 0.02 21.37 -8.41
C VAL A 175 -1.08 20.88 -9.34
N MET A 176 -1.52 19.63 -9.17
CA MET A 176 -2.78 19.14 -9.72
C MET A 176 -3.85 19.25 -8.64
N ARG A 177 -5.03 19.70 -9.01
CA ARG A 177 -6.21 19.80 -8.15
C ARG A 177 -7.30 18.85 -8.64
N LYS A 178 -7.99 18.22 -7.69
CA LYS A 178 -9.18 17.42 -7.90
C LYS A 178 -10.40 18.35 -7.98
N MET A 179 -11.12 18.26 -9.07
CA MET A 179 -12.35 19.01 -9.35
C MET A 179 -13.56 18.32 -8.69
N GLU A 180 -14.68 19.04 -8.57
CA GLU A 180 -15.92 18.50 -7.98
C GLU A 180 -16.46 17.29 -8.75
N ASP A 181 -16.23 17.23 -10.06
CA ASP A 181 -16.58 16.09 -10.91
C ASP A 181 -15.61 14.88 -10.76
N GLY A 182 -14.61 14.99 -9.88
CA GLY A 182 -13.61 13.97 -9.62
C GLY A 182 -12.45 13.92 -10.61
N LYS A 183 -12.43 14.77 -11.65
CA LYS A 183 -11.30 14.88 -12.57
C LYS A 183 -10.14 15.64 -11.92
N TRP A 184 -8.94 15.42 -12.46
CA TRP A 184 -7.72 16.06 -12.01
C TRP A 184 -7.21 17.01 -13.08
N GLU A 185 -7.02 18.27 -12.71
CA GLU A 185 -6.55 19.33 -13.60
C GLU A 185 -5.33 20.01 -12.99
N VAL A 186 -4.51 20.64 -13.83
CA VAL A 186 -3.39 21.44 -13.35
C VAL A 186 -3.95 22.72 -12.75
N ASP A 187 -3.62 22.97 -11.49
CA ASP A 187 -3.96 24.21 -10.82
C ASP A 187 -3.11 25.34 -11.44
N GLN A 188 -3.77 26.28 -12.11
CA GLN A 188 -3.16 27.48 -12.69
C GLN A 188 -3.26 28.69 -11.75
N SER A 189 -3.78 28.48 -10.53
CA SER A 189 -3.97 29.56 -9.58
C SER A 189 -2.61 30.11 -9.10
N PRO A 190 -2.40 31.44 -9.10
CA PRO A 190 -1.10 32.04 -8.79
C PRO A 190 -0.53 31.73 -7.39
N GLY A 191 -1.37 31.28 -6.45
CA GLY A 191 -1.01 31.13 -5.03
C GLY A 191 -0.23 29.89 -4.64
N ASP A 192 -0.17 28.85 -5.48
CA ASP A 192 0.52 27.57 -5.16
C ASP A 192 1.78 27.32 -6.03
N HIS A 193 2.12 28.27 -6.90
CA HIS A 193 3.36 28.27 -7.64
C HIS A 193 4.41 29.06 -6.85
N ASP A 194 5.02 28.43 -5.84
CA ASP A 194 6.31 28.91 -5.35
C ASP A 194 7.26 28.88 -6.55
N LEU A 195 7.46 30.05 -7.17
CA LEU A 195 8.55 30.32 -8.08
C LEU A 195 9.83 30.05 -7.27
N CYS A 196 10.39 28.85 -7.44
CA CYS A 196 11.76 28.62 -7.02
C CYS A 196 12.61 29.54 -7.89
N ASN A 197 13.06 30.66 -7.31
CA ASN A 197 14.23 31.36 -7.82
C ASN A 197 15.35 30.33 -7.91
N VAL A 198 15.85 30.12 -9.12
CA VAL A 198 17.08 29.39 -9.40
C VAL A 198 18.25 30.18 -8.81
#